data_AF-A0A8J7I588-F1
#
_entry.id   AF-A0A8J7I588-F1
#
_cell.length_a   1.000
_cell.length_b   1.000
_cell.length_c   1.000
_cell.angle_alpha   90.00
_cell.angle_beta   90.00
_cell.angle_gamma   90.00
#
_symmetry.space_group_name_H-M   'P 1'
#
loop_
_entity.id
_entity.type
_entity.pdbx_description
1 polymer ?
#
loop_
_entity_poly.entity_id
_entity_poly.type
_entity_poly.pdbx_seq_one_letter_code
_entity_poly.pdbx_strand_id
1 'polypeptide(L)'
;MNLSGTFVSGEHPTEGTVQIVVESEQRFIELQPDFKTSDLGPDLRVVLHRLEDVIGSTTPPDFPLQEQELFLLDRLQSFTGKRRYPIPSWLDLASYQSVAIWCYAFNATFGAAKLNSQ
;
A
#
# COMPACT_ATOMS: atom_id res chain seq x y z
N MET A 1 2.47 -19.10 0.58
CA MET A 1 2.25 -18.38 -0.69
C MET A 1 2.81 -16.99 -0.50
N ASN A 2 3.71 -16.55 -1.36
CA ASN A 2 4.24 -15.18 -1.29
C ASN A 2 3.34 -14.29 -2.15
N LEU A 3 2.75 -13.26 -1.55
CA LEU A 3 1.93 -12.29 -2.27
C LEU A 3 2.81 -11.10 -2.68
N SER A 4 2.66 -10.63 -3.91
CA SER A 4 3.43 -9.49 -4.43
C SER A 4 2.64 -8.65 -5.44
N GLY A 5 3.05 -7.40 -5.62
CA GLY A 5 2.42 -6.48 -6.56
C GLY A 5 3.36 -5.40 -7.06
N THR A 6 3.01 -4.82 -8.19
CA THR A 6 3.68 -3.64 -8.77
C THR A 6 2.78 -2.43 -8.57
N PHE A 7 3.36 -1.31 -8.15
CA PHE A 7 2.60 -0.08 -7.98
C PHE A 7 2.14 0.48 -9.33
N VAL A 8 0.87 0.89 -9.36
CA VAL A 8 0.28 1.75 -10.38
C VAL A 8 0.10 3.12 -9.75
N SER A 9 0.45 4.16 -10.50
CA SER A 9 0.33 5.55 -10.04
C SER A 9 -1.14 5.99 -9.99
N GLY A 10 -1.50 6.70 -8.92
CA GLY A 10 -2.76 7.42 -8.75
C GLY A 10 -2.52 8.92 -8.88
N GLU A 11 -2.75 9.66 -7.80
CA GLU A 11 -2.63 11.13 -7.77
C GLU A 11 -1.20 11.61 -8.02
N HIS A 12 -0.20 10.83 -7.58
CA HIS A 12 1.21 11.14 -7.78
C HIS A 12 1.97 9.95 -8.39
N PRO A 13 3.10 10.19 -9.06
CA PRO A 13 3.96 9.10 -9.52
C PRO A 13 4.35 8.18 -8.36
N THR A 14 4.06 6.90 -8.50
CA THR A 14 4.44 5.83 -7.57
C THR A 14 4.85 4.61 -8.38
N GLU A 15 6.02 4.08 -8.09
CA GLU A 15 6.66 2.98 -8.82
C GLU A 15 7.33 1.98 -7.87
N GLY A 16 7.78 0.87 -8.46
CA GLY A 16 8.43 -0.23 -7.76
C GLY A 16 7.47 -1.33 -7.32
N THR A 17 7.95 -2.22 -6.46
CA THR A 17 7.21 -3.42 -6.06
C THR A 17 7.01 -3.53 -4.55
N VAL A 18 6.01 -4.32 -4.16
CA VAL A 18 5.69 -4.65 -2.77
C VAL A 18 5.44 -6.14 -2.63
N GLN A 19 5.80 -6.70 -1.49
CA GLN A 19 5.60 -8.12 -1.18
C GLN A 19 5.12 -8.31 0.26
N ILE A 20 4.41 -9.40 0.52
CA ILE A 20 4.20 -9.91 1.88
C ILE A 20 5.30 -10.91 2.19
N VAL A 21 6.08 -10.63 3.23
CA VAL A 21 7.14 -11.51 3.72
C VAL A 21 6.81 -12.03 5.12
N VAL A 22 7.27 -13.25 5.41
CA VAL A 22 7.13 -13.88 6.74
C VAL A 22 8.53 -14.12 7.30
N GLU A 23 8.81 -13.59 8.48
CA GLU A 23 10.07 -13.75 9.19
C GLU A 23 9.77 -14.00 10.67
N SER A 24 10.29 -15.10 11.23
CA SER A 24 10.08 -15.48 12.63
C SER A 24 8.61 -15.43 13.07
N GLU A 25 7.71 -16.03 12.27
CA GLU A 25 6.25 -16.05 12.46
C GLU A 25 5.54 -14.70 12.33
N GLN A 26 6.28 -13.60 12.15
CA GLN A 26 5.73 -12.27 11.91
C GLN A 26 5.60 -11.98 10.42
N ARG A 27 4.48 -11.39 10.03
CA ARG A 27 4.20 -10.97 8.65
C ARG A 27 4.51 -9.49 8.47
N PHE A 28 5.00 -9.11 7.29
CA PHE A 28 5.29 -7.72 6.95
C PHE A 28 4.83 -7.40 5.53
N ILE A 29 4.36 -6.17 5.33
CA ILE A 29 4.41 -5.53 4.02
C ILE A 29 5.83 -5.02 3.81
N GLU A 30 6.50 -5.51 2.78
CA GLU A 30 7.84 -5.09 2.38
C GLU A 30 7.79 -4.34 1.06
N LEU A 31 7.92 -3.01 1.13
CA LEU A 31 8.25 -2.19 -0.04
C LEU A 31 9.68 -2.55 -0.48
N GLN A 32 9.88 -2.79 -1.76
CA GLN A 32 11.14 -3.28 -2.31
C GLN A 32 12.14 -2.14 -2.58
N PRO A 33 13.43 -2.44 -2.88
CA PRO A 33 14.43 -1.40 -3.13
C PRO A 33 14.13 -0.45 -4.29
N ASP A 34 13.30 -0.88 -5.24
CA ASP A 34 12.84 -0.11 -6.40
C ASP A 34 11.63 0.79 -6.08
N PHE A 35 11.11 0.76 -4.86
CA PHE A 35 9.99 1.61 -4.44
C PHE A 35 10.38 3.10 -4.51
N LYS A 36 9.51 3.90 -5.12
CA LYS A 36 9.61 5.36 -5.10
C LYS A 36 8.23 6.00 -5.26
N THR A 37 7.99 7.09 -4.53
CA THR A 37 6.79 7.93 -4.66
C THR A 37 7.13 9.41 -4.45
N SER A 38 6.14 10.29 -4.58
CA SER A 38 6.27 11.73 -4.33
C SER A 38 6.26 12.05 -2.83
N ASP A 39 6.91 13.14 -2.44
CA ASP A 39 6.88 13.74 -1.11
C ASP A 39 5.79 14.84 -0.95
N LEU A 40 4.95 15.04 -1.97
CA LEU A 40 3.90 16.06 -2.03
C LEU A 40 2.65 15.71 -1.19
N GLY A 41 2.83 15.07 -0.03
CA GLY A 41 1.75 14.68 0.88
C GLY A 41 2.19 14.81 2.34
N PRO A 42 1.51 15.61 3.18
CA PRO A 42 1.95 15.86 4.55
C PRO A 42 1.78 14.65 5.47
N ASP A 43 0.99 13.65 5.06
CA ASP A 43 0.63 12.53 5.93
C ASP A 43 0.46 11.20 5.18
N LEU A 44 1.50 10.75 4.47
CA LEU A 44 1.48 9.48 3.75
C LEU A 44 1.44 8.28 4.71
N ARG A 45 0.64 7.28 4.34
CA ARG A 45 0.39 6.03 5.06
C ARG A 45 0.54 4.85 4.11
N VAL A 46 1.02 3.74 4.65
CA VAL A 46 0.91 2.44 3.99
C VAL A 46 -0.35 1.76 4.52
N VAL A 47 -1.26 1.40 3.61
CA VAL A 47 -2.54 0.76 3.97
C VAL A 47 -2.74 -0.52 3.18
N LEU A 48 -3.44 -1.48 3.77
CA LEU A 48 -4.03 -2.62 3.07
C LEU A 48 -5.45 -2.26 2.67
N HIS A 49 -5.87 -2.57 1.44
CA HIS A 49 -7.21 -2.27 0.95
C HIS A 49 -7.93 -3.52 0.47
N ARG A 50 -9.26 -3.56 0.65
CA ARG A 50 -10.12 -4.69 0.27
C ARG A 50 -10.28 -4.86 -1.25
N LEU A 51 -10.25 -3.76 -1.99
CA LEU A 51 -10.29 -3.79 -3.47
C LEU A 51 -8.96 -4.24 -4.07
N GLU A 52 -9.03 -4.99 -5.16
CA GLU A 52 -7.86 -5.40 -5.93
C GLU A 52 -7.27 -4.26 -6.77
N ASP A 53 -8.12 -3.47 -7.42
CA ASP A 53 -7.74 -2.35 -8.28
C ASP A 53 -8.28 -1.04 -7.69
N VAL A 54 -7.52 -0.49 -6.73
CA VAL A 54 -7.88 0.76 -6.07
C VAL A 54 -7.90 1.94 -7.05
N ILE A 55 -6.89 2.04 -7.92
CA ILE A 55 -6.77 3.18 -8.85
C ILE A 55 -7.87 3.12 -9.92
N GLY A 56 -8.14 1.95 -10.49
CA GLY A 56 -9.20 1.78 -11.49
C GLY A 56 -10.63 1.84 -10.91
N SER A 57 -10.80 1.63 -9.60
CA SER A 57 -12.10 1.67 -8.92
C SER A 57 -12.43 3.03 -8.27
N THR A 58 -11.50 3.99 -8.32
CA THR A 58 -11.67 5.33 -7.76
C THR A 58 -11.56 6.38 -8.87
N THR A 59 -11.95 7.63 -8.58
CA THR A 59 -12.03 8.70 -9.58
C THR A 59 -10.99 9.78 -9.28
N PRO A 60 -10.27 10.29 -10.30
CA PRO A 60 -9.42 11.46 -10.14
C PRO A 60 -10.23 12.77 -10.03
N PRO A 61 -9.68 13.83 -9.41
CA PRO A 61 -8.41 13.84 -8.68
C PRO A 61 -8.51 13.05 -7.36
N ASP A 62 -7.36 12.85 -6.72
CA ASP A 62 -7.16 12.28 -5.39
C ASP A 62 -7.37 10.77 -5.26
N PHE A 63 -8.24 10.12 -6.05
CA PHE A 63 -8.48 8.66 -5.91
C PHE A 63 -8.87 8.29 -4.45
N PRO A 64 -9.97 8.84 -3.94
CA PRO A 64 -10.30 8.78 -2.52
C PRO A 64 -10.70 7.38 -2.04
N LEU A 65 -10.36 7.06 -0.79
CA LEU A 65 -10.68 5.79 -0.14
C LEU A 65 -11.71 5.96 0.96
N GLN A 66 -12.42 4.88 1.27
CA GLN A 66 -13.28 4.79 2.44
C GLN A 66 -12.51 4.11 3.58
N GLU A 67 -12.39 4.76 4.74
CA GLU A 67 -11.60 4.24 5.85
C GLU A 67 -12.09 2.86 6.35
N GLN A 68 -13.37 2.53 6.15
CA GLN A 68 -13.94 1.23 6.54
C GLN A 68 -13.44 0.07 5.66
N GLU A 69 -12.90 0.37 4.47
CA GLU A 69 -12.42 -0.62 3.51
C GLU A 69 -10.91 -0.88 3.59
N LEU A 70 -10.21 -0.21 4.51
CA LEU A 70 -8.76 -0.31 4.65
C LEU A 70 -8.31 -0.70 6.05
N PHE A 71 -7.09 -1.18 6.13
CA PHE A 71 -6.34 -1.31 7.38
C PHE A 71 -5.10 -0.44 7.32
N LEU A 72 -4.97 0.49 8.26
CA LEU A 72 -3.81 1.36 8.37
C LEU A 72 -2.66 0.61 9.04
N LEU A 73 -1.53 0.48 8.36
CA LEU A 73 -0.33 -0.14 8.94
C LEU A 73 0.49 0.90 9.71
N ASP A 74 1.04 1.89 9.01
CA ASP A 74 1.82 2.97 9.63
C ASP A 74 2.03 4.16 8.66
N ARG A 75 2.64 5.23 9.16
CA ARG A 75 3.22 6.32 8.37
C ARG A 75 4.27 5.80 7.39
N LEU A 76 4.26 6.31 6.16
CA LEU A 76 5.34 6.05 5.22
C LEU A 76 6.63 6.70 5.75
N GLN A 77 7.64 5.89 6.07
CA GLN A 77 8.87 6.36 6.71
C GLN A 77 9.89 6.96 5.73
N SER A 78 9.75 6.66 4.45
CA SER A 78 10.64 7.11 3.37
C SER A 78 9.91 7.06 2.05
N PHE A 79 10.12 8.05 1.18
CA PHE A 79 9.53 8.09 -0.15
C PHE A 79 10.26 7.21 -1.17
N THR A 80 11.38 6.61 -0.77
CA THR A 80 12.18 5.71 -1.62
C THR A 80 12.74 4.51 -0.84
N GLY A 81 12.98 3.44 -1.58
CA GLY A 81 13.74 2.28 -1.16
C GLY A 81 12.99 1.33 -0.22
N LYS A 82 13.73 0.31 0.23
CA LYS A 82 13.18 -0.81 1.00
C LYS A 82 12.68 -0.38 2.37
N ARG A 83 11.45 -0.73 2.73
CA ARG A 83 10.86 -0.53 4.06
C ARG A 83 9.94 -1.68 4.43
N ARG A 84 9.79 -1.95 5.72
CA ARG A 84 8.93 -3.01 6.25
C ARG A 84 7.91 -2.44 7.22
N TYR A 85 6.68 -2.90 7.09
CA TYR A 85 5.57 -2.53 7.96
C TYR A 85 4.97 -3.79 8.57
N PRO A 86 4.97 -3.94 9.90
CA PRO A 86 4.47 -5.15 10.54
C PRO A 86 2.97 -5.29 10.32
N ILE A 87 2.54 -6.50 9.97
CA ILE A 87 1.14 -6.87 9.88
C ILE A 87 0.76 -7.56 11.19
N PRO A 88 -0.28 -7.09 11.90
CA PRO A 88 -0.71 -7.76 13.12
C PRO A 88 -1.13 -9.22 12.87
N SER A 89 -0.79 -10.11 13.80
CA SER A 89 -1.06 -11.55 13.68
C SER A 89 -2.56 -11.88 13.61
N TRP A 90 -3.39 -11.05 14.25
CA TRP A 90 -4.85 -11.18 14.29
C TRP A 90 -5.55 -10.68 13.02
N LEU A 91 -4.86 -9.95 12.13
CA LEU A 91 -5.45 -9.44 10.90
C LEU A 91 -5.64 -10.59 9.90
N ASP A 92 -6.88 -10.77 9.45
CA ASP A 92 -7.18 -11.68 8.34
C ASP A 92 -6.73 -11.07 7.01
N LEU A 93 -5.56 -11.51 6.54
CA LEU A 93 -4.99 -11.03 5.28
C LEU A 93 -5.76 -11.48 4.05
N ALA A 94 -6.59 -12.53 4.13
CA ALA A 94 -7.40 -12.96 2.98
C ALA A 94 -8.46 -11.90 2.61
N SER A 95 -8.81 -11.01 3.55
CA SER A 95 -9.75 -9.91 3.33
C SER A 95 -9.15 -8.72 2.56
N TYR A 96 -7.84 -8.69 2.31
CA TYR A 96 -7.16 -7.55 1.69
C TYR A 96 -6.45 -7.96 0.40
N GLN A 97 -6.68 -7.20 -0.67
CA GLN A 97 -6.27 -7.56 -2.02
C GLN A 97 -5.22 -6.61 -2.62
N SER A 98 -4.94 -5.48 -1.98
CA SER A 98 -3.93 -4.53 -2.45
C SER A 98 -3.26 -3.76 -1.31
N VAL A 99 -2.12 -3.17 -1.64
CA VAL A 99 -1.42 -2.19 -0.79
C VAL A 99 -1.53 -0.82 -1.45
N ALA A 100 -1.85 0.22 -0.70
CA ALA A 100 -1.86 1.59 -1.20
C ALA A 100 -0.94 2.51 -0.38
N ILE A 101 -0.33 3.46 -1.07
CA ILE A 101 0.29 4.65 -0.48
C ILE A 101 -0.76 5.75 -0.50
N TRP A 102 -1.23 6.15 0.68
CA TRP A 102 -2.39 7.02 0.81
C TRP A 102 -2.08 8.19 1.73
N CYS A 103 -2.36 9.42 1.27
CA CYS A 103 -2.26 10.63 2.06
C CYS A 103 -3.52 10.77 2.92
N TYR A 104 -3.38 10.51 4.23
CA TYR A 104 -4.50 10.58 5.17
C TYR A 104 -5.13 11.99 5.21
N ALA A 105 -4.30 13.03 5.23
CA ALA A 105 -4.73 14.42 5.36
C ALA A 105 -5.58 14.93 4.18
N PHE A 106 -5.36 14.38 2.98
CA PHE A 106 -6.07 14.80 1.76
C PHE A 106 -7.01 13.73 1.21
N ASN A 107 -7.08 12.57 1.87
CA ASN A 107 -7.74 11.38 1.33
C ASN A 107 -7.30 11.09 -0.12
N ALA A 108 -5.99 11.17 -0.39
CA ALA A 108 -5.46 11.05 -1.74
C ALA A 108 -4.58 9.80 -1.90
N THR A 109 -4.90 8.90 -2.83
CA THR A 109 -4.10 7.70 -3.12
C THR A 109 -3.00 8.03 -4.12
N PHE A 110 -1.75 7.97 -3.66
CA PHE A 110 -0.57 8.22 -4.49
C PHE A 110 -0.30 7.05 -5.43
N GLY A 111 -0.51 5.83 -4.97
CA GLY A 111 -0.42 4.65 -5.83
C GLY A 111 -0.85 3.41 -5.09
N ALA A 112 -1.24 2.38 -5.84
CA ALA A 112 -1.66 1.10 -5.28
C ALA A 112 -1.08 -0.07 -6.07
N ALA A 113 -0.88 -1.18 -5.38
CA ALA A 113 -0.37 -2.42 -5.93
C ALA A 113 -1.31 -3.58 -5.58
N LYS A 114 -1.91 -4.19 -6.61
CA LYS A 114 -2.67 -5.43 -6.48
C LYS A 114 -1.74 -6.55 -6.02
N LEU A 115 -2.14 -7.26 -4.96
CA LEU A 115 -1.40 -8.42 -4.44
C LEU A 115 -1.82 -9.67 -5.20
N ASN A 116 -0.88 -10.28 -5.91
CA ASN A 116 -1.06 -11.52 -6.65
C ASN A 116 -0.26 -12.64 -5.98
N SER A 117 -0.77 -13.86 -6.06
CA SER A 117 0.02 -15.05 -5.73
C SER A 117 1.12 -15.25 -6.77
N GLN A 118 2.35 -15.42 -6.30
CA GLN A 118 3.47 -15.93 -7.09
C GLN A 118 3.40 -17.46 -7.20
#